data_AF-A0A3N5PKV2-F1
#
_entry.id   AF-A0A3N5PKV2-F1
#
_cell.length_a   1.000
_cell.length_b   1.000
_cell.length_c   1.000
_cell.angle_alpha   90.00
_cell.angle_beta   90.00
_cell.angle_gamma   90.00
#
_symmetry.space_group_name_H-M   'P 1'
#
loop_
_entity.id
_entity.type
_entity.pdbx_description
1 polymer ?
#
loop_
_entity_poly.entity_id
_entity_poly.type
_entity_poly.pdbx_seq_one_letter_code
_entity_poly.pdbx_strand_id
1 'polypeptide(L)' 'MIAFVFPGQGSQKVGMGRALADAYPAARQVFAEADDALG' A
#
# COMPACT_ATOMS: atom_id res chain seq x y z
N MET A 1 7.96 24.55 -2.80
CA MET A 1 8.58 23.23 -3.05
C MET A 1 7.89 22.22 -2.14
N ILE A 2 7.46 21.07 -2.67
CA ILE A 2 6.82 19.99 -1.87
C ILE A 2 7.75 18.77 -1.94
N ALA A 3 7.98 18.13 -0.80
CA ALA A 3 8.72 16.87 -0.70
C ALA A 3 7.80 15.78 -0.17
N PHE A 4 7.89 14.58 -0.75
CA PHE A 4 7.19 13.39 -0.26
C PHE A 4 8.18 12.55 0.55
N VAL A 5 7.77 12.13 1.74
CA VAL A 5 8.58 11.32 2.65
C VAL A 5 7.82 10.03 2.94
N PHE A 6 8.51 8.90 2.86
CA PHE A 6 7.95 7.57 3.06
C PHE A 6 8.48 6.99 4.37
N PRO A 7 7.63 6.80 5.40
CA PRO A 7 8.08 6.34 6.72
C PRO A 7 8.57 4.89 6.70
N GLY A 8 9.53 4.57 7.56
CA GLY A 8 10.14 3.24 7.65
C GLY A 8 9.37 2.25 8.53
N GLN A 9 10.03 1.11 8.79
CA GLN A 9 9.51 0.02 9.61
C GLN A 9 9.18 0.49 11.04
N GLY A 10 8.12 -0.07 11.63
CA GLY A 10 7.56 0.30 12.93
C GLY A 10 6.33 1.21 12.83
N SER A 11 6.06 1.80 11.66
CA SER A 11 4.89 2.68 11.43
C SER A 11 3.62 1.92 11.03
N GLN A 12 3.72 0.62 10.75
CA GLN A 12 2.62 -0.20 10.24
C GLN A 12 1.56 -0.52 11.30
N LYS A 13 0.33 -0.78 10.84
CA LYS A 13 -0.79 -1.24 11.67
C LYS A 13 -1.54 -2.38 10.97
N VAL A 14 -2.20 -3.23 11.75
CA VAL A 14 -3.08 -4.29 11.21
C VAL A 14 -4.16 -3.65 10.35
N GLY A 15 -4.30 -4.13 9.11
CA GLY A 15 -5.27 -3.63 8.13
C GLY A 15 -4.87 -2.34 7.40
N MET A 16 -3.63 -1.83 7.58
CA MET A 16 -3.12 -0.69 6.82
C MET A 16 -3.23 -0.93 5.30
N GLY A 17 -3.64 0.09 4.55
CA GLY A 17 -3.80 -0.01 3.09
C GLY A 17 -5.14 -0.59 2.61
N ARG A 18 -5.90 -1.27 3.48
CA ARG A 18 -7.16 -1.94 3.07
C ARG A 18 -8.21 -0.96 2.52
N ALA A 19 -8.48 0.13 3.23
CA ALA A 19 -9.44 1.13 2.76
C ALA A 19 -9.05 1.75 1.41
N LEU A 20 -7.74 1.85 1.11
CA LEU A 20 -7.27 2.34 -0.18
C LEU A 20 -7.52 1.30 -1.29
N ALA A 21 -7.24 0.03 -1.04
CA ALA A 21 -7.50 -1.06 -1.98
C ALA A 21 -9.01 -1.27 -2.25
N ASP A 22 -9.85 -0.99 -1.25
CA ASP A 22 -11.30 -1.07 -1.37
C ASP A 22 -11.85 0.09 -2.21
N ALA A 23 -11.35 1.30 -2.00
CA ALA A 23 -11.86 2.52 -2.65
C ALA A 23 -11.27 2.78 -4.04
N TYR A 24 -10.04 2.36 -4.32
CA TYR A 24 -9.31 2.74 -5.54
C TYR A 24 -8.81 1.50 -6.30
N PRO A 25 -9.30 1.27 -7.54
CA PRO A 25 -8.85 0.14 -8.37
C PRO A 25 -7.33 0.11 -8.60
N ALA A 26 -6.69 1.27 -8.76
CA ALA A 26 -5.25 1.36 -8.94
C ALA A 26 -4.46 0.84 -7.71
N ALA A 27 -4.93 1.14 -6.50
CA ALA A 27 -4.32 0.61 -5.28
C ALA A 27 -4.47 -0.92 -5.21
N ARG A 28 -5.65 -1.44 -5.55
CA ARG A 28 -5.91 -2.89 -5.59
C ARG A 28 -4.98 -3.63 -6.55
N GLN A 29 -4.73 -3.07 -7.74
CA GLN A 29 -3.84 -3.66 -8.73
C GLN A 29 -2.39 -3.75 -8.22
N VAL A 30 -1.90 -2.70 -7.55
CA VAL A 30 -0.55 -2.71 -6.95
C VAL A 30 -0.41 -3.79 -5.87
N PHE A 31 -1.41 -3.96 -5.01
CA PHE A 31 -1.39 -5.06 -4.03
C PHE A 31 -1.41 -6.43 -4.70
N ALA A 32 -2.22 -6.62 -5.76
CA ALA A 32 -2.28 -7.88 -6.49
C ALA A 32 -0.94 -8.26 -7.16
N GLU A 33 -0.26 -7.28 -7.78
CA GLU A 33 1.08 -7.50 -8.36
C GLU A 33 2.11 -7.90 -7.31
N ALA A 34 2.03 -7.31 -6.11
CA ALA A 34 2.91 -7.67 -5.00
C ALA A 34 2.65 -9.09 -4.49
N ASP A 35 1.38 -9.50 -4.37
CA ASP A 35 1.01 -10.86 -3.98
C ASP A 35 1.50 -11.89 -5.03
N ASP A 36 1.31 -11.61 -6.32
CA ASP A 36 1.79 -12.47 -7.42
C ASP A 36 3.32 -12.63 -7.40
N ALA A 37 4.06 -11.58 -7.05
CA ALA A 37 5.52 -11.61 -6.95
C ALA A 37 6.05 -12.37 -5.72
N LEU A 38 5.25 -12.46 -4.65
CA LEU A 38 5.66 -13.04 -3.36
C LEU A 38 5.17 -14.47 -3.12
N GLY A 39 4.30 -14.99 -4.01
CA GLY A 39 3.66 -16.32 -3.98
C GLY A 39 4.31 -17.40 -3.12
#